data_AF-S4PDB5-F1
#
_entry.id   AF-S4PDB5-F1
#
_cell.length_a   1.000
_cell.length_b   1.000
_cell.length_c   1.000
_cell.angle_alpha   90.00
_cell.angle_beta   90.00
_cell.angle_gamma   90.00
#
_symmetry.space_group_name_H-M   'P 1'
#
loop_
_entity.id
_entity.type
_entity.pdbx_description
1 polymer ?
#
loop_
_entity_poly.entity_id
_entity_poly.type
_entity_poly.pdbx_seq_one_letter_code
_entity_poly.pdbx_strand_id
1 'polypeptide(L)'
;RPVQQSVDSSGQWSIPTGSRQKQFPLAFTSGIKNIPDTCKTELDYYSLFVDDEIINLMVTMTNCYANKTMILKVLRRSSRLVDWKDCDQNEIKKFLGLLIWMGIKKLPKISDYWSKNILYKN
;
A
#
# COMPACT_ATOMS: atom_id res chain seq x y z
N ARG A 1 -36.93 18.52 29.06
CA ARG A 1 -36.02 17.56 29.74
C ARG A 1 -36.22 16.19 29.11
N PRO A 2 -35.20 15.54 28.55
CA PRO A 2 -35.32 14.12 28.24
C PRO A 2 -35.32 13.33 29.55
N VAL A 3 -36.18 12.32 29.63
CA VAL A 3 -36.27 11.40 30.76
C VAL A 3 -35.04 10.50 30.71
N GLN A 4 -34.11 10.69 31.64
CA GLN A 4 -33.15 9.65 32.00
C GLN A 4 -33.84 8.76 33.02
N GLN A 5 -34.26 7.57 32.62
CA GLN A 5 -34.53 6.49 33.57
C GLN A 5 -33.17 5.99 34.08
N SER A 6 -32.91 6.28 35.35
CA SER A 6 -31.93 5.62 36.22
C SER A 6 -32.39 4.16 36.43
N VAL A 7 -31.61 3.10 36.52
CA VAL A 7 -30.18 2.79 36.75
C VAL A 7 -30.01 1.37 36.18
N ASP A 8 -28.85 1.01 35.63
CA ASP A 8 -28.33 -0.35 35.84
C ASP A 8 -26.81 -0.31 35.99
N SER A 9 -26.35 -0.87 37.10
CA SER A 9 -24.98 -0.89 37.61
C SER A 9 -24.15 -2.01 36.99
N SER A 10 -24.06 -2.02 35.67
CA SER A 10 -23.01 -2.70 34.92
C SER A 10 -22.70 -1.85 33.71
N GLY A 11 -21.42 -1.55 33.46
CA GLY A 11 -20.96 -0.68 32.35
C GLY A 11 -21.16 -1.31 30.97
N GLN A 12 -22.30 -1.96 30.75
CA GLN A 12 -22.63 -2.68 29.55
C GLN A 12 -23.34 -1.72 28.60
N TRP A 13 -22.65 -1.41 27.50
CA TRP A 13 -23.20 -0.58 26.43
C TRP A 13 -24.53 -1.18 25.93
N SER A 14 -25.60 -0.39 26.02
CA SER A 14 -26.92 -0.75 25.51
C SER A 14 -27.36 0.21 24.41
N ILE A 15 -28.26 -0.27 23.55
CA ILE A 15 -28.84 0.54 22.48
C ILE A 15 -29.80 1.53 23.13
N PRO A 16 -29.64 2.86 22.93
CA PRO A 16 -30.54 3.82 23.56
C PRO A 16 -31.94 3.73 22.93
N THR A 17 -32.99 3.69 23.76
CA THR A 17 -34.38 3.36 23.38
C THR A 17 -35.31 4.58 23.26
N GLY A 18 -34.78 5.76 22.97
CA GLY A 18 -35.55 7.02 22.96
C GLY A 18 -36.18 7.38 21.61
N SER A 19 -37.47 7.77 21.60
CA SER A 19 -38.21 8.22 20.40
C SER A 19 -37.75 9.55 19.79
N ARG A 20 -36.80 10.25 20.41
CA ARG A 20 -36.21 11.51 19.92
C ARG A 20 -34.91 11.33 19.15
N GLN A 21 -34.46 10.09 18.95
CA GLN A 21 -33.27 9.82 18.16
C GLN A 21 -33.58 10.01 16.67
N LYS A 22 -32.85 10.91 16.02
CA LYS A 22 -32.82 10.96 14.56
C LYS A 22 -32.05 9.73 14.08
N GLN A 23 -32.74 8.81 13.42
CA GLN A 23 -32.09 7.73 12.70
C GLN A 23 -31.45 8.31 11.44
N PHE A 24 -30.15 8.07 11.28
CA PHE A 24 -29.46 8.31 10.02
C PHE A 24 -29.35 6.95 9.32
N PRO A 25 -30.29 6.61 8.41
CA PRO A 25 -30.14 5.39 7.65
C PRO A 25 -28.81 5.48 6.90
N LEU A 26 -28.00 4.43 7.03
CA LEU A 26 -26.78 4.27 6.25
C LEU A 26 -27.19 4.05 4.78
N ALA A 27 -27.50 5.13 4.06
CA ALA A 27 -27.81 5.12 2.65
C ALA A 27 -26.54 5.09 1.78
N PHE A 28 -25.46 4.49 2.29
CA PHE A 28 -24.26 4.26 1.51
C PHE A 28 -24.42 2.94 0.78
N THR A 29 -24.46 3.00 -0.55
CA THR A 29 -24.19 1.82 -1.36
C THR A 29 -22.78 1.33 -1.04
N SER A 30 -22.68 0.13 -0.47
CA SER A 30 -21.42 -0.53 -0.18
C SER A 30 -20.69 -0.86 -1.49
N GLY A 31 -19.37 -0.65 -1.52
CA GLY A 31 -18.53 -0.95 -2.69
C GLY A 31 -17.75 0.25 -3.21
N ILE A 32 -16.81 -0.03 -4.13
CA ILE A 32 -16.03 0.99 -4.82
C ILE A 32 -16.93 1.68 -5.84
N LYS A 33 -16.97 3.01 -5.78
CA LYS A 33 -17.71 3.85 -6.72
C LYS A 33 -16.75 4.40 -7.77
N ASN A 34 -17.26 4.69 -8.97
CA ASN A 34 -16.50 5.30 -10.08
C ASN A 34 -15.37 4.42 -10.66
N ILE A 35 -15.61 3.11 -10.80
CA ILE A 35 -14.74 2.25 -11.60
C ILE A 35 -15.03 2.56 -13.08
N PRO A 36 -14.04 2.93 -13.89
CA PRO A 36 -14.23 3.12 -15.32
C PRO A 36 -14.63 1.82 -16.02
N ASP A 37 -15.58 1.89 -16.95
CA ASP A 37 -15.98 0.74 -17.80
C ASP A 37 -14.83 0.23 -18.71
N THR A 38 -13.74 1.00 -18.80
CA THR A 38 -12.53 0.63 -19.52
C THR A 38 -11.69 -0.41 -18.79
N CYS A 39 -11.86 -0.58 -17.48
CA CYS A 39 -11.13 -1.58 -16.69
C CYS A 39 -11.65 -2.99 -16.99
N LYS A 40 -10.82 -3.83 -17.58
CA LYS A 40 -11.17 -5.23 -17.92
C LYS A 40 -10.19 -6.24 -17.35
N THR A 41 -8.94 -5.81 -17.15
CA THR A 41 -7.85 -6.65 -16.66
C THR A 41 -7.48 -6.26 -15.23
N GLU A 42 -6.85 -7.18 -14.51
CA GLU A 42 -6.35 -6.96 -13.15
C GLU A 42 -5.36 -5.79 -13.09
N LEU A 43 -4.61 -5.58 -14.18
CA LEU A 43 -3.66 -4.48 -14.30
C LEU A 43 -4.37 -3.13 -14.42
N ASP A 44 -5.53 -3.07 -15.06
CA ASP A 44 -6.33 -1.84 -15.14
C ASP A 44 -6.83 -1.42 -13.76
N TYR A 45 -7.30 -2.38 -12.96
CA TYR A 45 -7.71 -2.12 -11.57
C TYR A 45 -6.53 -1.70 -10.69
N TYR A 46 -5.37 -2.32 -10.86
CA TYR A 46 -4.15 -1.91 -10.17
C TYR A 46 -3.75 -0.47 -10.50
N SER A 47 -3.87 -0.10 -11.78
CA SER A 47 -3.48 1.23 -12.27
C SER A 47 -4.40 2.35 -11.77
N LEU A 48 -5.59 2.03 -11.24
CA LEU A 48 -6.45 3.00 -10.54
C LEU A 48 -5.86 3.45 -9.19
N PHE A 49 -5.04 2.61 -8.56
CA PHE A 49 -4.39 2.92 -7.28
C PHE A 49 -2.96 3.40 -7.44
N VAL A 50 -2.26 2.86 -8.43
CA VAL A 50 -0.87 3.20 -8.74
C VAL A 50 -0.83 3.70 -10.18
N ASP A 51 -1.16 4.97 -10.33
CA ASP A 51 -1.13 5.65 -11.62
C ASP A 51 0.29 5.99 -12.07
N ASP A 52 0.42 6.43 -13.32
CA ASP A 52 1.72 6.81 -13.89
C ASP A 52 2.33 8.02 -13.19
N GLU A 53 1.52 8.90 -12.57
CA GLU A 53 2.02 10.02 -11.78
C GLU A 53 2.74 9.55 -10.52
N ILE A 54 2.15 8.61 -9.78
CA ILE A 54 2.76 7.98 -8.61
C ILE A 54 4.03 7.23 -9.01
N ILE A 55 4.01 6.48 -10.12
CA ILE A 55 5.22 5.80 -10.63
C ILE A 55 6.32 6.82 -10.94
N ASN A 56 6.00 7.90 -11.65
CA ASN A 56 6.96 8.96 -11.98
C ASN A 56 7.51 9.67 -10.73
N LEU A 57 6.66 9.89 -9.73
CA LEU A 57 7.08 10.45 -8.46
C LEU A 57 8.06 9.52 -7.75
N MET A 58 7.79 8.21 -7.71
CA MET A 58 8.70 7.23 -7.13
C MET A 58 10.05 7.18 -7.84
N VAL A 59 10.05 7.21 -9.18
CA VAL A 59 11.28 7.32 -9.98
C VAL A 59 12.07 8.57 -9.57
N THR A 60 11.42 9.73 -9.61
CA THR A 60 12.04 11.02 -9.32
C THR A 60 12.63 11.05 -7.91
N MET A 61 11.88 10.60 -6.91
CA MET A 61 12.31 10.57 -5.53
C MET A 61 13.47 9.60 -5.30
N THR A 62 13.45 8.43 -5.95
CA THR A 62 14.52 7.42 -5.81
C THR A 62 15.83 7.93 -6.40
N ASN A 63 15.79 8.50 -7.61
CA ASN A 63 16.98 9.05 -8.27
C ASN A 63 17.51 10.28 -7.53
N CYS A 64 16.62 11.17 -7.09
CA CYS A 64 16.99 12.31 -6.25
C CYS A 64 17.68 11.87 -4.95
N TYR A 65 17.15 10.85 -4.28
CA TYR A 65 17.74 10.31 -3.07
C TYR A 65 19.12 9.68 -3.32
N ALA A 66 19.29 8.93 -4.40
CA ALA A 66 20.56 8.35 -4.79
C ALA A 66 21.62 9.45 -5.01
N ASN A 67 21.29 10.45 -5.82
CA ASN A 67 22.15 11.61 -6.10
C ASN A 67 22.52 12.37 -4.83
N LYS A 68 21.54 12.67 -3.98
CA LYS A 68 21.77 13.32 -2.68
C LYS A 68 22.71 12.50 -1.81
N THR A 69 22.55 11.18 -1.80
CA THR A 69 23.39 10.27 -1.00
C THR A 69 24.83 10.23 -1.53
N MET A 70 25.03 10.27 -2.85
CA MET A 70 26.37 10.36 -3.44
C MET A 70 27.10 11.65 -3.07
N ILE A 71 26.40 12.78 -3.10
CA ILE A 71 26.99 14.08 -2.79
C ILE A 71 27.33 14.19 -1.29
N LEU A 72 26.46 13.71 -0.41
CA LEU A 72 26.58 13.94 1.03
C LEU A 72 27.43 12.91 1.77
N LYS A 73 27.69 11.73 1.19
CA LYS A 73 28.41 10.65 1.89
C LYS A 73 29.70 10.27 1.17
N VAL A 74 30.75 10.02 1.96
CA VAL A 74 31.97 9.39 1.44
C VAL A 74 31.66 7.93 1.12
N LEU A 75 31.59 7.61 -0.17
CA LEU A 75 31.33 6.27 -0.67
C LEU A 75 32.60 5.42 -0.57
N ARG A 76 32.48 4.22 0.01
CA ARG A 76 33.52 3.19 -0.12
C ARG A 76 33.55 2.67 -1.56
N ARG A 77 34.71 2.23 -2.06
CA ARG A 77 34.83 1.63 -3.40
C ARG A 77 33.92 0.42 -3.62
N SER A 78 33.58 -0.30 -2.54
CA SER A 78 32.66 -1.44 -2.58
C SER A 78 31.18 -1.05 -2.43
N SER A 79 30.87 0.25 -2.40
CA SER A 79 29.50 0.72 -2.25
C SER A 79 28.75 0.52 -3.57
N ARG A 80 27.59 -0.13 -3.50
CA ARG A 80 26.71 -0.32 -4.66
C ARG A 80 26.24 1.00 -5.28
N LEU A 81 26.25 2.08 -4.50
CA LEU A 81 25.92 3.41 -4.98
C LEU A 81 26.98 3.97 -5.95
N VAL A 82 28.20 3.43 -5.99
CA VAL A 82 29.21 3.85 -6.98
C VAL A 82 28.78 3.44 -8.39
N ASP A 83 28.15 2.28 -8.53
CA ASP A 83 27.65 1.74 -9.80
C ASP A 83 26.16 2.03 -10.02
N TRP A 84 25.59 2.99 -9.27
CA TRP A 84 24.18 3.33 -9.39
C TRP A 84 23.86 3.84 -10.79
N LYS A 85 22.70 3.42 -11.29
CA LYS A 85 22.09 3.93 -12.49
C LYS A 85 20.71 4.45 -12.11
N ASP A 86 20.34 5.58 -12.69
CA ASP A 86 19.02 6.14 -12.46
C ASP A 86 17.93 5.14 -12.85
N CYS A 87 16.95 5.00 -11.97
CA CYS A 87 15.84 4.12 -12.16
C CYS A 87 14.89 4.65 -13.23
N ASP A 88 14.32 3.74 -14.00
CA ASP A 88 13.24 4.02 -14.95
C ASP A 88 11.87 3.59 -14.42
N GLN A 89 10.80 4.12 -15.02
CA GLN A 89 9.42 3.71 -14.70
C GLN A 89 9.23 2.20 -14.81
N ASN A 90 9.84 1.57 -15.81
CA ASN A 90 9.77 0.12 -16.02
C ASN A 90 10.42 -0.66 -14.88
N GLU A 91 11.51 -0.17 -14.32
CA GLU A 91 12.19 -0.81 -13.20
C GLU A 91 11.35 -0.70 -11.92
N ILE A 92 10.74 0.46 -11.67
CA ILE A 92 9.82 0.65 -10.54
C ILE A 92 8.58 -0.23 -10.68
N LYS A 93 7.98 -0.32 -11.87
CA LYS A 93 6.85 -1.23 -12.14
C LYS A 93 7.23 -2.70 -11.88
N LYS A 94 8.41 -3.13 -12.34
CA LYS A 94 8.93 -4.49 -12.06
C LYS A 94 9.19 -4.73 -10.57
N PHE A 95 9.75 -3.75 -9.88
CA PHE A 95 9.99 -3.81 -8.44
C PHE A 95 8.70 -3.99 -7.65
N LEU A 96 7.66 -3.21 -7.97
CA LEU A 96 6.33 -3.35 -7.36
C LEU A 96 5.69 -4.70 -7.69
N GLY A 97 5.78 -5.17 -8.94
CA GLY A 97 5.33 -6.50 -9.33
C GLY A 97 6.03 -7.62 -8.54
N LEU A 98 7.34 -7.49 -8.33
CA LEU A 98 8.12 -8.41 -7.50
C LEU A 98 7.64 -8.37 -6.03
N LEU A 99 7.37 -7.18 -5.49
CA LEU A 99 6.85 -7.04 -4.12
C LEU A 99 5.50 -7.72 -3.93
N ILE A 100 4.58 -7.56 -4.90
CA ILE A 100 3.29 -8.25 -4.90
C ILE A 100 3.51 -9.77 -4.92
N TRP A 101 4.39 -10.25 -5.80
CA TRP A 101 4.72 -11.67 -5.88
C TRP A 101 5.31 -12.22 -4.58
N MET A 102 6.22 -11.48 -3.92
CA MET A 102 6.75 -11.85 -2.60
C MET A 102 5.65 -11.85 -1.51
N GLY A 103 4.66 -10.98 -1.63
CA GLY A 103 3.47 -10.97 -0.76
C GLY A 103 2.61 -12.23 -0.91
N ILE A 104 2.52 -12.76 -2.14
CA ILE A 104 1.79 -13.99 -2.46
C ILE A 104 2.58 -15.23 -2.03
N LYS A 105 3.85 -15.35 -2.46
CA LYS A 105 4.71 -16.49 -2.14
C LYS A 105 5.64 -16.15 -0.99
N LYS A 106 5.16 -16.28 0.25
CA LYS A 106 5.96 -15.94 1.44
C LYS A 106 7.05 -16.97 1.72
N LEU A 107 8.31 -16.54 1.60
CA LEU A 107 9.48 -17.31 2.03
C LEU A 107 9.91 -16.93 3.47
N PRO A 108 10.61 -17.83 4.19
CA PRO A 108 10.99 -17.60 5.59
C PRO A 108 11.92 -16.40 5.78
N LYS A 109 12.81 -16.14 4.82
CA LYS A 109 13.75 -15.03 4.85
C LYS A 109 13.73 -14.26 3.53
N ILE A 110 14.00 -12.95 3.62
CA ILE A 110 14.11 -12.10 2.42
C ILE A 110 15.26 -12.54 1.50
N SER A 111 16.32 -13.12 2.06
CA SER A 111 17.45 -13.65 1.29
C SER A 111 17.05 -14.83 0.40
N ASP A 112 16.01 -15.57 0.78
CA ASP A 112 15.63 -16.81 0.12
C ASP A 112 14.98 -16.53 -1.25
N TYR A 113 14.37 -15.36 -1.43
CA TYR A 113 13.85 -14.91 -2.73
C TYR A 113 14.94 -14.73 -3.79
N TRP A 114 16.19 -14.53 -3.34
CA TRP A 114 17.36 -14.33 -4.17
C TRP A 114 18.30 -15.54 -4.17
N SER A 115 17.88 -16.65 -3.54
CA SER A 115 18.67 -17.87 -3.43
C SER A 115 18.58 -18.71 -4.69
N LYS A 116 19.72 -19.24 -5.15
CA LYS A 116 19.79 -20.21 -6.26
C LYS A 116 19.58 -21.66 -5.80
N ASN A 117 19.26 -21.88 -4.53
CA ASN A 117 19.05 -23.22 -3.99
C ASN A 117 17.83 -23.86 -4.65
N ILE A 118 17.92 -25.16 -4.95
CA ILE A 118 16.89 -25.94 -5.65
C ILE A 118 15.55 -25.88 -4.90
N LEU A 119 15.59 -25.82 -3.56
CA LEU A 119 14.41 -25.70 -2.70
C LEU A 119 13.59 -24.41 -2.93
N TYR A 120 14.23 -23.36 -3.44
CA TYR A 120 13.61 -22.05 -3.67
C TYR A 120 13.58 -21.67 -5.15
N LYS A 121 13.79 -22.63 -6.05
CA LYS A 121 13.75 -22.39 -7.50
C LYS A 121 12.34 -21.93 -7.89
N ASN A 122 12.27 -20.76 -8.52
CA ASN A 122 11.03 -20.16 -9.04
C ASN A 122 10.73 -20.63 -10.45
#